data_AF-A0A9D2EAE5-F1
#
_entry.id   AF-A0A9D2EAE5-F1
#
_cell.length_a   1.000
_cell.length_b   1.000
_cell.length_c   1.000
_cell.angle_alpha   90.00
_cell.angle_beta   90.00
_cell.angle_gamma   90.00
#
_symmetry.space_group_name_H-M   'P 1'
#
loop_
_entity.id
_entity.type
_entity.pdbx_description
1 polymer ?
#
loop_
_entity_poly.entity_id
_entity_poly.type
_entity_poly.pdbx_seq_one_letter_code
_entity_poly.pdbx_strand_id
1 'polypeptide(L)'
;MERKFRIQNASGAVLWVLLGVTAVVLALFFLGGETPPGERLVADLTKDEPLHTDALLVWMYVLLGVAVAATLGTMAHRFLRRWAASPREALRPLAGAGLLTLVLGMAWLCGSDRPLDMPGYDGGGNTPFWLRLADMFLYTVYVLLGVAVVLVIGFAVRKRVINRYHN
;
A
#
# COMPACT_ATOMS: atom_id res chain seq x y z
N MET A 1 15.07 42.23 -5.31
CA MET A 1 14.56 41.32 -6.37
C MET A 1 14.17 40.00 -5.70
N GLU A 2 12.94 39.88 -5.21
CA GLU A 2 12.50 38.67 -4.50
C GLU A 2 12.21 37.55 -5.50
N ARG A 3 12.97 36.45 -5.43
CA ARG A 3 12.62 35.22 -6.16
C ARG A 3 11.35 34.65 -5.52
N LYS A 4 10.19 34.86 -6.15
CA LYS A 4 8.95 34.14 -5.81
C LYS A 4 9.20 32.64 -5.93
N PHE A 5 9.28 31.94 -4.81
CA PHE A 5 9.38 30.48 -4.75
C PHE A 5 8.06 29.89 -5.25
N ARG A 6 7.99 29.53 -6.53
CA ARG A 6 6.81 28.88 -7.10
C ARG A 6 6.81 27.44 -6.59
N ILE A 7 5.70 26.98 -6.01
CA ILE A 7 5.54 25.63 -5.43
C ILE A 7 5.97 24.52 -6.44
N GLN A 8 5.81 24.78 -7.74
CA GLN A 8 6.29 23.90 -8.82
C GLN A 8 7.81 23.64 -8.81
N ASN A 9 8.64 24.61 -8.39
CA ASN A 9 10.10 24.46 -8.33
C ASN A 9 10.53 23.60 -7.14
N ALA A 10 9.78 23.69 -6.02
CA ALA A 10 10.00 22.86 -4.83
C ALA A 10 9.70 21.39 -5.12
N SER A 11 8.56 21.13 -5.79
CA SER A 11 8.16 19.78 -6.21
C SER A 11 9.17 19.16 -7.18
N GLY A 12 9.65 19.93 -8.16
CA GLY A 12 10.65 19.46 -9.12
C GLY A 12 11.98 19.09 -8.46
N ALA A 13 12.49 19.92 -7.53
CA ALA A 13 13.74 19.63 -6.82
C ALA A 13 13.63 18.36 -5.95
N VAL A 14 12.54 18.22 -5.19
CA VAL A 14 12.30 17.04 -4.36
C VAL A 14 12.22 15.77 -5.20
N LEU A 15 11.53 15.83 -6.36
CA LEU A 15 11.45 14.70 -7.29
C LEU A 15 12.84 14.27 -7.78
N TRP A 16 13.68 15.22 -8.21
CA TRP A 16 15.02 14.90 -8.70
C TRP A 16 15.92 14.30 -7.62
N VAL A 17 15.81 14.78 -6.38
CA VAL A 17 16.54 14.20 -5.24
C VAL A 17 16.07 12.77 -4.97
N LEU A 18 14.75 12.54 -4.88
CA LEU A 18 14.20 11.20 -4.65
C LEU A 18 14.59 10.22 -5.75
N LEU A 19 14.53 10.65 -7.01
CA LEU A 19 14.91 9.84 -8.16
C LEU A 19 16.41 9.55 -8.16
N GLY A 20 17.25 10.54 -7.84
CA GLY A 20 18.70 10.37 -7.74
C GLY A 20 19.08 9.37 -6.64
N VAL A 21 18.53 9.51 -5.43
CA VAL A 21 18.79 8.56 -4.32
C VAL A 21 18.29 7.17 -4.68
N THR A 22 17.09 7.06 -5.27
CA THR A 22 16.54 5.76 -5.71
C THR A 22 17.43 5.11 -6.75
N ALA A 23 17.93 5.85 -7.74
CA ALA A 23 18.84 5.32 -8.76
C ALA A 23 20.14 4.81 -8.14
N VAL A 24 20.71 5.52 -7.15
CA VAL A 24 21.91 5.06 -6.42
C VAL A 24 21.63 3.77 -5.66
N VAL A 25 20.53 3.69 -4.92
CA VAL A 25 20.16 2.48 -4.15
C VAL A 25 19.92 1.28 -5.09
N LEU A 26 19.27 1.49 -6.24
CA LEU A 26 19.09 0.45 -7.24
C LEU A 26 20.41 0.03 -7.89
N ALA A 27 21.33 0.96 -8.15
CA ALA A 27 22.66 0.64 -8.66
C ALA A 27 23.44 -0.21 -7.64
N LEU A 28 23.38 0.12 -6.35
CA LEU A 28 23.96 -0.70 -5.29
C LEU A 28 23.33 -2.11 -5.27
N PHE A 29 22.00 -2.21 -5.36
CA PHE A 29 21.31 -3.50 -5.36
C PHE A 29 21.68 -4.37 -6.57
N PHE A 30 21.63 -3.84 -7.79
CA PHE A 30 21.83 -4.63 -9.00
C PHE A 30 23.29 -4.80 -9.42
N LEU A 31 24.17 -3.84 -9.06
CA LEU A 31 25.57 -3.81 -9.49
C LEU A 31 26.57 -3.99 -8.33
N GLY A 32 26.10 -4.02 -7.08
CA GLY A 32 26.94 -4.12 -5.88
C GLY A 32 27.48 -5.51 -5.56
N GLY A 33 27.18 -6.51 -6.39
CA GLY A 33 27.63 -7.89 -6.19
C GLY A 33 26.70 -8.72 -5.31
N GLU A 34 27.18 -9.89 -4.93
CA GLU A 34 26.41 -10.93 -4.24
C GLU A 34 26.90 -11.16 -2.82
N THR A 35 25.98 -11.54 -1.94
CA THR A 35 26.29 -11.95 -0.58
C THR A 35 27.11 -13.25 -0.59
N PRO A 36 28.22 -13.32 0.17
CA PRO A 36 29.03 -14.54 0.29
C PRO A 36 28.18 -15.74 0.75
N PRO A 37 28.43 -16.97 0.27
CA PRO A 37 27.58 -18.13 0.55
C PRO A 37 27.35 -18.42 2.05
N GLY A 38 28.30 -18.09 2.92
CA GLY A 38 28.20 -18.29 4.37
C GLY A 38 27.31 -17.27 5.11
N GLU A 39 26.93 -16.18 4.45
CA GLU A 39 26.11 -15.10 5.01
C GLU A 39 24.72 -15.01 4.35
N ARG A 40 24.42 -15.86 3.36
CA ARG A 40 23.14 -15.89 2.66
C ARG A 40 22.00 -16.32 3.59
N LEU A 41 20.86 -15.64 3.49
CA LEU A 41 19.65 -15.92 4.29
C LEU A 41 18.71 -16.92 3.62
N VAL A 42 18.95 -17.24 2.35
CA VAL A 42 18.10 -18.14 1.55
C VAL A 42 18.37 -19.60 1.92
N ALA A 43 17.32 -20.35 2.22
CA ALA A 43 17.41 -21.79 2.56
C ALA A 43 18.06 -22.64 1.46
N ASP A 44 17.92 -22.18 0.22
CA ASP A 44 18.54 -22.76 -0.97
C ASP A 44 19.79 -21.97 -1.36
N LEU A 45 20.96 -22.46 -0.93
CA LEU A 45 22.27 -21.84 -1.17
C LEU A 45 22.67 -21.80 -2.65
N THR A 46 21.92 -22.45 -3.54
CA THR A 46 22.12 -22.34 -4.99
C THR A 46 21.55 -21.05 -5.57
N LYS A 47 20.80 -20.27 -4.78
CA LYS A 47 20.24 -18.98 -5.19
C LYS A 47 21.17 -17.85 -4.79
N ASP A 48 21.40 -16.94 -5.72
CA ASP A 48 22.20 -15.75 -5.49
C ASP A 48 21.36 -14.66 -4.81
N GLU A 49 21.94 -14.05 -3.79
CA GLU A 49 21.35 -12.97 -3.00
C GLU A 49 22.17 -11.69 -3.24
N PRO A 50 21.55 -10.57 -3.66
CA PRO A 50 22.26 -9.31 -3.83
C PRO A 50 22.77 -8.76 -2.50
N LEU A 51 24.03 -8.30 -2.47
CA LEU A 51 24.71 -7.84 -1.25
C LEU A 51 24.01 -6.64 -0.58
N HIS A 52 23.35 -5.80 -1.36
CA HIS A 52 22.73 -4.56 -0.89
C HIS A 52 21.19 -4.62 -0.83
N THR A 53 20.64 -5.82 -0.65
CA THR A 53 19.18 -6.02 -0.46
C THR A 53 18.65 -5.24 0.74
N ASP A 54 19.38 -5.22 1.85
CA ASP A 54 18.99 -4.48 3.06
C ASP A 54 18.86 -2.98 2.81
N ALA A 55 19.79 -2.39 2.06
CA ALA A 55 19.77 -0.96 1.73
C ALA A 55 18.52 -0.62 0.88
N LEU A 56 18.17 -1.49 -0.07
CA LEU A 56 16.95 -1.34 -0.87
C LEU A 56 15.70 -1.42 0.00
N LEU A 57 15.62 -2.42 0.88
CA LEU A 57 14.48 -2.60 1.78
C LEU A 57 14.30 -1.40 2.72
N VAL A 58 15.38 -0.92 3.35
CA VAL A 58 15.33 0.27 4.20
C VAL A 58 14.86 1.50 3.42
N TRP A 59 15.38 1.71 2.20
CA TRP A 59 14.94 2.82 1.36
C TRP A 59 13.46 2.72 0.98
N MET A 60 12.97 1.53 0.67
CA MET A 60 11.54 1.28 0.44
C MET A 60 10.68 1.61 1.66
N TYR A 61 11.11 1.22 2.87
CA TYR A 61 10.39 1.56 4.10
C TYR A 61 10.38 3.07 4.37
N VAL A 62 11.48 3.77 4.10
CA VAL A 62 11.53 5.24 4.21
C VAL A 62 10.54 5.88 3.25
N LEU A 63 10.55 5.48 1.98
CA LEU A 63 9.62 6.00 0.97
C LEU A 63 8.16 5.71 1.33
N LEU A 64 7.87 4.48 1.78
CA LEU A 64 6.54 4.09 2.24
C LEU A 64 6.10 4.94 3.44
N GLY A 65 6.97 5.12 4.43
CA GLY A 65 6.69 5.93 5.62
C GLY A 65 6.38 7.38 5.27
N VAL A 66 7.18 7.99 4.40
CA VAL A 66 6.93 9.36 3.90
C VAL A 66 5.61 9.45 3.14
N ALA A 67 5.32 8.47 2.26
CA ALA A 67 4.08 8.42 1.51
C ALA A 67 2.86 8.33 2.44
N VAL A 68 2.90 7.41 3.42
CA VAL A 68 1.83 7.25 4.42
C VAL A 68 1.65 8.54 5.22
N ALA A 69 2.74 9.17 5.69
CA ALA A 69 2.66 10.42 6.44
C ALA A 69 2.05 11.56 5.61
N ALA A 70 2.44 11.70 4.35
CA ALA A 70 1.88 12.70 3.44
C ALA A 70 0.40 12.45 3.16
N THR A 71 0.01 11.20 2.90
CA THR A 71 -1.39 10.81 2.66
C THR A 71 -2.25 11.07 3.90
N LEU A 72 -1.82 10.62 5.08
CA LEU A 72 -2.55 10.83 6.33
C LEU A 72 -2.63 12.32 6.68
N GLY A 73 -1.53 13.07 6.53
CA GLY A 73 -1.49 14.51 6.78
C GLY A 73 -2.45 15.29 5.89
N THR A 74 -2.47 15.00 4.58
CA THR A 74 -3.39 15.65 3.65
C THR A 74 -4.84 15.22 3.87
N MET A 75 -5.08 13.95 4.21
CA MET A 75 -6.40 13.43 4.56
C MET A 75 -6.94 14.13 5.81
N ALA A 76 -6.16 14.21 6.88
CA ALA A 76 -6.52 14.91 8.11
C ALA A 76 -6.81 16.38 7.85
N HIS A 77 -5.92 17.09 7.14
CA HIS A 77 -6.12 18.49 6.80
C HIS A 77 -7.41 18.73 5.99
N ARG A 78 -7.70 17.89 5.00
CA ARG A 78 -8.95 17.96 4.21
C ARG A 78 -10.17 17.67 5.07
N PHE A 79 -10.09 16.70 5.98
CA PHE A 79 -11.18 16.36 6.88
C PHE A 79 -11.46 17.52 7.85
N LEU A 80 -10.44 18.08 8.52
CA LEU A 80 -10.59 19.20 9.46
C LEU A 80 -11.22 20.43 8.79
N ARG A 81 -10.78 20.78 7.58
CA ARG A 81 -11.37 21.92 6.84
C ARG A 81 -12.83 21.69 6.46
N ARG A 82 -13.19 20.46 6.06
CA ARG A 82 -14.59 20.09 5.78
C ARG A 82 -15.43 20.09 7.05
N TRP A 83 -14.88 19.59 8.14
CA TRP A 83 -15.54 19.57 9.45
C TRP A 83 -15.87 20.99 9.93
N ALA A 84 -14.89 21.91 9.84
CA ALA A 84 -15.07 23.31 10.22
C ALA A 84 -16.12 24.04 9.36
N ALA A 85 -16.27 23.67 8.08
CA ALA A 85 -17.24 24.28 7.17
C ALA A 85 -18.66 23.68 7.33
N SER A 86 -18.78 22.35 7.28
CA SER A 86 -20.07 21.66 7.33
C SER A 86 -19.91 20.23 7.90
N PRO A 87 -20.14 20.03 9.21
CA PRO A 87 -19.98 18.72 9.86
C PRO A 87 -20.81 17.62 9.20
N ARG A 88 -22.04 17.94 8.77
CA ARG A 88 -22.94 16.98 8.12
C ARG A 88 -22.39 16.46 6.79
N GLU A 89 -21.70 17.29 6.02
CA GLU A 89 -21.13 16.88 4.74
C GLU A 89 -19.78 16.17 4.91
N ALA A 90 -19.02 16.54 5.94
CA ALA A 90 -17.81 15.82 6.32
C ALA A 90 -18.10 14.34 6.69
N LEU A 91 -19.29 14.07 7.25
CA LEU A 91 -19.70 12.72 7.65
C LEU A 91 -20.26 11.86 6.49
N ARG A 92 -20.79 12.45 5.41
CA ARG A 92 -21.33 11.70 4.26
C ARG A 92 -20.39 10.59 3.71
N PRO A 93 -19.09 10.85 3.48
CA PRO A 93 -18.18 9.80 2.98
C PRO A 93 -17.87 8.70 3.99
N LEU A 94 -18.18 8.88 5.29
CA LEU A 94 -17.92 7.85 6.31
C LEU A 94 -18.81 6.61 6.15
N ALA A 95 -19.93 6.68 5.43
CA ALA A 95 -20.74 5.49 5.16
C ALA A 95 -19.92 4.41 4.42
N GLY A 96 -19.14 4.82 3.41
CA GLY A 96 -18.24 3.90 2.69
C GLY A 96 -17.09 3.41 3.57
N ALA A 97 -16.53 4.29 4.41
CA ALA A 97 -15.50 3.90 5.37
C ALA A 97 -16.03 2.90 6.40
N GLY A 98 -17.26 3.07 6.89
CA GLY A 98 -17.92 2.16 7.82
C GLY A 98 -18.12 0.76 7.23
N LEU A 99 -18.55 0.70 5.96
CA LEU A 99 -18.65 -0.59 5.25
C LEU A 99 -17.27 -1.25 5.10
N LEU A 100 -16.23 -0.49 4.74
CA LEU A 100 -14.87 -1.02 4.64
C LEU A 100 -14.37 -1.54 6.00
N THR A 101 -14.62 -0.80 7.09
CA THR A 101 -14.28 -1.22 8.46
C THR A 101 -15.00 -2.50 8.84
N LEU A 102 -16.27 -2.66 8.46
CA LEU A 102 -17.02 -3.91 8.69
C LEU A 102 -16.38 -5.09 7.96
N VAL A 103 -16.01 -4.91 6.69
CA VAL A 103 -15.34 -5.96 5.89
C VAL A 103 -13.99 -6.32 6.49
N LEU A 104 -13.18 -5.32 6.87
CA LEU A 104 -11.89 -5.54 7.53
C LEU A 104 -12.05 -6.27 8.87
N GLY A 105 -13.04 -5.88 9.68
CA GLY A 105 -13.33 -6.54 10.95
C GLY A 105 -13.72 -8.01 10.76
N MET A 106 -14.58 -8.30 9.78
CA MET A 106 -14.96 -9.68 9.46
C MET A 106 -13.77 -10.49 8.93
N ALA A 107 -12.98 -9.90 8.03
CA ALA A 107 -11.79 -10.52 7.47
C ALA A 107 -10.75 -10.85 8.55
N TRP A 108 -10.57 -9.96 9.54
CA TRP A 108 -9.73 -10.22 10.71
C TRP A 108 -10.22 -11.42 11.53
N LEU A 109 -11.52 -11.52 11.78
CA LEU A 109 -12.10 -12.65 12.52
C LEU A 109 -11.93 -13.99 11.80
N CYS A 110 -11.87 -13.98 10.47
CA CYS A 110 -11.62 -15.17 9.65
C CYS A 110 -10.13 -15.51 9.47
N GLY A 111 -9.21 -14.62 9.83
CA GLY A 111 -7.78 -14.81 9.60
C GLY A 111 -7.14 -15.83 10.55
N SER A 112 -6.25 -16.65 10.01
CA SER A 112 -5.52 -17.70 10.72
C SER A 112 -4.45 -17.12 11.64
N ASP A 113 -4.28 -17.74 12.81
CA ASP A 113 -3.17 -17.51 13.74
C ASP A 113 -2.10 -18.60 13.69
N ARG A 114 -2.29 -19.64 12.86
CA ARG A 114 -1.36 -20.76 12.76
C ARG A 114 -0.08 -20.32 12.05
N PRO A 115 1.09 -20.41 12.72
CA PRO A 115 2.37 -20.13 12.08
C PRO A 115 2.55 -20.96 10.81
N LEU A 116 3.09 -20.32 9.79
CA LEU A 116 3.37 -20.98 8.51
C LEU A 116 4.65 -21.79 8.64
N ASP A 117 4.67 -22.97 8.02
CA ASP A 117 5.87 -23.78 7.89
C ASP A 117 6.76 -23.17 6.79
N MET A 118 7.79 -22.44 7.21
CA MET A 118 8.68 -21.69 6.34
C MET A 118 10.12 -22.22 6.49
N PRO A 119 10.59 -23.06 5.55
CA PRO A 119 11.96 -23.56 5.60
C PRO A 119 12.99 -22.42 5.55
N GLY A 120 13.90 -22.38 6.54
CA GLY A 120 14.97 -21.39 6.63
C GLY A 120 14.54 -19.99 7.08
N TYR A 121 13.33 -19.83 7.63
CA TYR A 121 12.88 -18.57 8.21
C TYR A 121 12.77 -18.64 9.74
N ASP A 122 13.74 -18.06 10.43
CA ASP A 122 13.73 -17.91 11.89
C ASP A 122 13.31 -16.48 12.33
N GLY A 123 12.75 -15.70 11.42
CA GLY A 123 12.39 -14.30 11.66
C GLY A 123 11.15 -14.13 12.56
N GLY A 124 11.11 -13.02 13.32
CA GLY A 124 10.01 -12.71 14.24
C GLY A 124 8.68 -12.30 13.58
N GLY A 125 8.58 -12.33 12.25
CA GLY A 125 7.38 -11.94 11.51
C GLY A 125 6.30 -13.02 11.44
N ASN A 126 6.64 -14.29 11.69
CA ASN A 126 5.70 -15.41 11.65
C ASN A 126 4.93 -15.54 12.99
N THR A 127 4.20 -14.48 13.36
CA THR A 127 3.41 -14.44 14.60
C THR A 127 1.92 -14.26 14.29
N PRO A 128 1.02 -14.69 15.19
CA PRO A 128 -0.43 -14.62 14.98
C PRO A 128 -0.94 -13.25 14.52
N PHE A 129 -0.35 -12.16 15.00
CA PHE A 129 -0.75 -10.81 14.62
C PHE A 129 -0.51 -10.53 13.13
N TRP A 130 0.70 -10.80 12.63
CA TRP A 130 1.06 -10.52 11.24
C TRP A 130 0.33 -11.43 10.26
N LEU A 131 0.13 -12.69 10.63
CA LEU A 131 -0.61 -13.66 9.84
C LEU A 131 -2.07 -13.24 9.67
N ARG A 132 -2.73 -12.89 10.78
CA ARG A 132 -4.11 -12.43 10.75
C ARG A 132 -4.26 -11.08 10.04
N LEU A 133 -3.27 -10.19 10.16
CA LEU A 133 -3.23 -8.94 9.41
C LEU A 133 -3.11 -9.18 7.90
N ALA A 134 -2.25 -10.10 7.48
CA ALA A 134 -2.10 -10.48 6.07
C ALA A 134 -3.40 -11.09 5.50
N ASP A 135 -3.99 -12.03 6.23
CA ASP A 135 -5.27 -12.65 5.86
C ASP A 135 -6.41 -11.62 5.78
N MET A 136 -6.45 -10.66 6.72
CA MET A 136 -7.43 -9.59 6.72
C MET A 136 -7.38 -8.79 5.41
N PHE A 137 -6.20 -8.40 4.95
CA PHE A 137 -6.04 -7.68 3.68
C PHE A 137 -6.39 -8.57 2.48
N LEU A 138 -5.96 -9.83 2.49
CA LEU A 138 -6.22 -10.78 1.40
C LEU A 138 -7.72 -11.00 1.19
N TYR A 139 -8.44 -11.37 2.26
CA TYR A 139 -9.89 -11.59 2.20
C TYR A 139 -10.64 -10.32 1.84
N THR A 140 -10.22 -9.16 2.37
CA THR A 140 -10.84 -7.88 2.02
C THR A 140 -10.70 -7.59 0.53
N VAL A 141 -9.51 -7.80 -0.06
CA VAL A 141 -9.30 -7.62 -1.50
C VAL A 141 -10.17 -8.58 -2.31
N TYR A 142 -10.26 -9.86 -1.92
CA TYR A 142 -11.10 -10.83 -2.63
C TYR A 142 -12.59 -10.47 -2.59
N VAL A 143 -13.11 -10.06 -1.42
CA VAL A 143 -14.50 -9.61 -1.28
C VAL A 143 -14.75 -8.36 -2.12
N LEU A 144 -13.88 -7.36 -2.04
CA LEU A 144 -14.04 -6.12 -2.81
C LEU A 144 -13.94 -6.36 -4.31
N LEU A 145 -13.04 -7.24 -4.76
CA LEU A 145 -12.93 -7.64 -6.16
C LEU A 145 -14.22 -8.33 -6.64
N GLY A 146 -14.72 -9.30 -5.87
CA GLY A 146 -15.98 -9.99 -6.19
C GLY A 146 -17.16 -9.02 -6.29
N VAL A 147 -17.31 -8.12 -5.31
CA VAL A 147 -18.35 -7.08 -5.33
C VAL A 147 -18.18 -6.15 -6.54
N ALA A 148 -16.96 -5.75 -6.87
CA ALA A 148 -16.68 -4.91 -8.03
C ALA A 148 -17.10 -5.59 -9.34
N VAL A 149 -16.77 -6.87 -9.53
CA VAL A 149 -17.19 -7.64 -10.72
C VAL A 149 -18.72 -7.69 -10.82
N VAL A 150 -19.42 -8.03 -9.74
CA VAL A 150 -20.89 -8.09 -9.71
C VAL A 150 -21.50 -6.72 -10.04
N LEU A 151 -20.97 -5.64 -9.47
CA LEU A 151 -21.46 -4.29 -9.75
C LEU A 151 -21.23 -3.90 -11.22
N VAL A 152 -20.05 -4.16 -11.78
CA VAL A 152 -19.76 -3.86 -13.20
C VAL A 152 -20.74 -4.57 -14.12
N ILE A 153 -20.97 -5.86 -13.91
CA ILE A 153 -21.94 -6.64 -14.71
C ILE A 153 -23.36 -6.10 -14.52
N GLY A 154 -23.77 -5.87 -13.28
CA GLY A 154 -25.11 -5.36 -12.94
C GLY A 154 -25.37 -3.99 -13.58
N PHE A 155 -24.42 -3.07 -13.54
CA PHE A 155 -24.54 -1.77 -14.19
C PHE A 155 -24.56 -1.87 -15.71
N ALA A 156 -23.77 -2.76 -16.31
CA ALA A 156 -23.78 -2.99 -17.75
C ALA A 156 -25.16 -3.50 -18.22
N VAL A 157 -25.76 -4.44 -17.50
CA VAL A 157 -27.11 -4.96 -17.80
C VAL A 157 -28.15 -3.86 -17.62
N ARG A 158 -28.16 -3.17 -16.47
CA ARG A 158 -29.11 -2.08 -16.19
C ARG A 158 -29.06 -0.99 -17.26
N LYS A 159 -27.86 -0.56 -17.66
CA LYS A 159 -27.68 0.45 -18.72
C LYS A 159 -28.30 0.00 -20.04
N ARG A 160 -28.07 -1.27 -20.44
CA ARG A 160 -28.66 -1.84 -21.66
C ARG A 160 -30.19 -1.90 -21.60
N VAL A 161 -30.75 -2.25 -20.45
CA VAL A 161 -32.20 -2.30 -20.26
C VAL A 161 -32.81 -0.91 -20.39
N ILE A 162 -32.27 0.09 -19.68
CA ILE A 162 -32.79 1.48 -19.73
C ILE A 162 -32.71 2.06 -21.15
N ASN A 163 -31.61 1.82 -21.88
CA ASN A 163 -31.42 2.35 -23.23
C ASN A 163 -32.36 1.71 -24.28
N ARG A 164 -32.99 0.57 -23.98
CA ARG A 164 -34.00 -0.05 -24.86
C ARG A 164 -35.38 0.57 -24.73
N TYR A 165 -35.69 1.28 -23.64
CA TYR A 165 -37.01 1.89 -23.42
C TYR A 165 -37.08 3.36 -23.88
N HIS A 166 -35.96 3.94 -24.30
CA HIS A 166 -35.85 5.31 -24.79
C HIS A 166 -35.57 5.43 -26.30
N ASN A 167 -35.55 4.30 -27.01
CA ASN A 167 -35.52 4.20 -28.48
C ASN A 167 -36.79 3.49 -28.95
#